data_AF-A0A2T1DCJ9-F1
#
_entry.id   AF-A0A2T1DCJ9-F1
#
_cell.length_a   1.000
_cell.length_b   1.000
_cell.length_c   1.000
_cell.angle_alpha   90.00
_cell.angle_beta   90.00
_cell.angle_gamma   90.00
#
_symmetry.space_group_name_H-M   'P 1'
#
loop_
_entity.id
_entity.type
_entity.pdbx_description
1 polymer ?
#
loop_
_entity_poly.entity_id
_entity_poly.type
_entity_poly.pdbx_seq_one_letter_code
_entity_poly.pdbx_strand_id
1 'polypeptide(L)' 'MSNFNASSPSEDNAHPLAYETQVWDSLKRAIAESSGFKGWKIEREVDKRLADISLDTLVHTYLRETLETLAY' A
#
# COMPACT_ATOMS: atom_id res chain seq x y z
N MET A 1 -51.76 -15.54 15.54
CA MET A 1 -51.11 -14.29 15.10
C MET A 1 -49.69 -14.60 14.67
N SER A 2 -49.21 -13.83 13.69
CA SER A 2 -48.06 -14.00 12.81
C SER A 2 -46.74 -14.43 13.45
N ASN A 3 -46.06 -15.38 12.80
CA ASN A 3 -44.62 -15.65 12.95
C ASN A 3 -43.82 -14.48 12.34
N PHE A 4 -42.75 -14.02 13.01
CA PHE A 4 -41.61 -13.43 12.31
C PHE A 4 -40.29 -13.84 12.97
N ASN A 5 -39.56 -14.65 12.21
CA ASN A 5 -38.17 -15.04 12.39
C ASN A 5 -37.27 -13.79 12.50
N ALA A 6 -36.67 -13.55 13.67
CA ALA A 6 -35.61 -12.54 13.82
C ALA A 6 -34.26 -13.19 13.53
N SER A 7 -34.03 -13.53 12.27
CA SER A 7 -32.66 -13.68 11.77
C SER A 7 -32.11 -12.26 11.56
N SER A 8 -31.22 -11.81 12.44
CA SER A 8 -30.39 -10.62 12.18
C SER A 8 -28.95 -11.09 11.94
N PRO A 9 -28.48 -11.16 10.68
CA PRO A 9 -27.08 -11.34 10.37
C PRO A 9 -26.43 -9.97 10.30
N SER A 10 -25.74 -9.55 11.35
CA SER A 10 -24.99 -8.28 11.35
C SER A 10 -23.65 -8.43 12.05
N GLU A 11 -22.82 -9.38 11.62
CA GLU A 11 -21.44 -9.55 12.11
C GLU A 11 -20.35 -9.26 11.05
N ASP A 12 -20.67 -8.73 9.86
CA ASP A 12 -19.70 -8.75 8.74
C ASP A 12 -19.11 -7.38 8.32
N ASN A 13 -19.54 -6.23 8.86
CA ASN A 13 -19.16 -4.92 8.29
C ASN A 13 -18.04 -4.15 9.02
N ALA A 14 -17.25 -4.79 9.90
CA ALA A 14 -16.24 -4.09 10.70
C ALA A 14 -14.77 -4.22 10.20
N HIS A 15 -14.49 -4.98 9.14
CA HIS A 15 -13.11 -5.32 8.76
C HIS A 15 -12.51 -4.81 7.42
N PRO A 16 -13.12 -3.92 6.60
CA PRO A 16 -12.47 -3.51 5.35
C PRO A 16 -11.17 -2.71 5.56
N LEU A 17 -11.16 -1.74 6.50
CA LEU A 17 -10.00 -0.85 6.68
C LEU A 17 -8.74 -1.56 7.20
N ALA A 18 -8.92 -2.53 8.12
CA ALA A 18 -7.81 -3.30 8.67
C ALA A 18 -7.20 -4.23 7.60
N TYR A 19 -8.05 -4.82 6.77
CA TYR A 19 -7.63 -5.65 5.65
C TYR A 19 -6.90 -4.83 4.58
N GLU A 20 -7.45 -3.68 4.18
CA GLU A 20 -6.82 -2.77 3.21
C GLU A 20 -5.45 -2.30 3.70
N THR A 21 -5.32 -1.97 4.99
CA THR A 21 -4.03 -1.59 5.60
C THR A 21 -3.03 -2.75 5.53
N GLN A 22 -3.46 -3.97 5.85
CA GLN A 22 -2.60 -5.15 5.77
C GLN A 22 -2.14 -5.46 4.33
N VAL A 23 -3.04 -5.30 3.35
CA VAL A 23 -2.72 -5.44 1.93
C VAL A 23 -1.70 -4.38 1.51
N TRP A 24 -1.90 -3.13 1.92
CA TRP A 24 -0.96 -2.04 1.64
C TRP A 24 0.43 -2.30 2.24
N ASP A 25 0.50 -2.75 3.49
CA ASP A 25 1.79 -3.07 4.13
C ASP A 25 2.50 -4.24 3.45
N SER A 26 1.78 -5.27 3.01
CA SER A 26 2.35 -6.36 2.24
C SER A 26 2.91 -5.87 0.89
N LEU A 27 2.15 -5.03 0.18
CA LEU A 27 2.57 -4.46 -1.10
C LEU A 27 3.82 -3.59 -0.96
N LYS A 28 3.85 -2.69 0.04
CA LYS A 28 5.02 -1.85 0.32
C LYS A 28 6.28 -2.68 0.52
N ARG A 29 6.18 -3.78 1.27
CA ARG A 29 7.32 -4.67 1.52
C ARG A 29 7.77 -5.38 0.25
N ALA A 30 6.83 -5.90 -0.55
CA ALA A 30 7.14 -6.54 -1.82
C ALA A 30 7.86 -5.57 -2.79
N ILE A 31 7.40 -4.32 -2.87
CA ILE A 31 8.05 -3.27 -3.66
C ILE A 31 9.43 -2.96 -3.08
N ALA A 32 9.54 -2.78 -1.76
CA ALA A 32 10.81 -2.50 -1.09
C ALA A 32 11.88 -3.60 -1.30
N GLU A 33 11.42 -4.85 -1.44
CA GLU A 33 12.28 -6.00 -1.69
C GLU A 33 12.65 -6.17 -3.17
N SER A 34 11.92 -5.53 -4.09
CA SER A 34 12.18 -5.59 -5.52
C SER A 34 13.51 -4.97 -5.92
N SER A 35 14.16 -5.54 -6.94
CA SER A 35 15.44 -5.04 -7.46
C SER A 35 15.32 -3.64 -8.06
N GLY A 36 14.20 -3.34 -8.73
CA GLY A 36 13.94 -2.01 -9.32
C GLY A 36 13.88 -0.91 -8.27
N PHE A 37 13.14 -1.13 -7.18
CA PHE A 37 13.05 -0.16 -6.08
C PHE A 37 14.40 0.04 -5.37
N LYS A 38 15.15 -1.04 -5.11
CA LYS A 38 16.47 -0.96 -4.46
C LYS A 38 17.46 -0.13 -5.27
N GLY A 39 17.52 -0.34 -6.59
CA GLY A 39 18.38 0.45 -7.49
C GLY A 39 17.97 1.93 -7.50
N TRP A 40 16.69 2.20 -7.73
CA TRP A 40 16.13 3.56 -7.71
C TRP A 40 16.39 4.28 -6.37
N LYS A 41 16.27 3.56 -5.25
CA LYS A 41 16.54 4.12 -3.92
C LYS A 41 18.01 4.52 -3.75
N ILE A 42 18.96 3.70 -4.19
CA ILE A 42 20.41 3.99 -4.07
C ILE A 42 20.76 5.24 -4.87
N GLU A 43 20.28 5.35 -6.11
CA GLU A 43 20.50 6.53 -6.96
C GLU A 43 20.03 7.81 -6.27
N ARG A 44 18.94 7.72 -5.49
CA ARG A 44 18.34 8.86 -4.80
C ARG A 44 18.86 9.15 -3.39
N GLU A 45 19.37 8.15 -2.68
CA GLU A 45 20.07 8.36 -1.42
C GLU A 45 21.36 9.17 -1.63
N VAL A 46 22.00 9.03 -2.80
CA VAL A 46 23.15 9.87 -3.21
C VAL A 46 22.77 11.35 -3.26
N ASP A 47 21.54 11.68 -3.65
CA ASP A 47 21.03 13.05 -3.69
C ASP A 47 20.69 13.64 -2.30
N LYS A 48 20.86 12.88 -1.21
CA LYS A 48 20.57 13.25 0.21
C LYS A 48 19.15 13.69 0.52
N ARG A 49 18.30 13.93 -0.48
CA ARG A 49 16.90 14.36 -0.31
C ARG A 49 16.01 13.28 0.31
N LEU A 50 16.41 12.01 0.19
CA LEU A 50 15.57 10.85 0.53
C LEU A 50 16.12 10.00 1.68
N ALA A 51 17.23 10.40 2.28
CA ALA A 51 17.86 9.68 3.39
C ALA A 51 17.01 9.66 4.67
N ASP A 52 16.13 10.66 4.86
CA ASP A 52 15.26 10.80 6.05
C ASP A 52 13.77 10.55 5.74
N ILE A 53 13.47 10.01 4.55
CA ILE A 53 12.09 9.83 4.08
C ILE A 53 11.59 8.44 4.44
N SER A 54 10.34 8.38 4.92
CA SER A 54 9.68 7.13 5.30
C SER A 54 9.52 6.19 4.09
N LEU A 55 9.51 4.88 4.37
CA LEU A 55 9.31 3.85 3.33
C LEU A 55 8.02 4.08 2.53
N ASP A 56 6.97 4.55 3.19
CA ASP A 56 5.68 4.84 2.57
C ASP A 56 5.82 5.90 1.46
N THR A 57 6.45 7.04 1.79
CA THR A 57 6.71 8.12 0.83
C THR A 57 7.66 7.69 -0.29
N LEU A 58 8.66 6.85 0.01
CA LEU A 58 9.56 6.29 -1.01
C LEU A 58 8.80 5.41 -2.00
N VAL A 59 7.96 4.50 -1.49
CA VAL A 59 7.13 3.62 -2.32
C VAL A 59 6.15 4.43 -3.15
N HIS A 60 5.51 5.44 -2.57
CA HIS A 60 4.60 6.34 -3.30
C HIS A 60 5.31 7.09 -4.44
N THR A 61 6.51 7.60 -4.18
CA THR A 61 7.30 8.31 -5.19
C THR A 61 7.72 7.37 -6.31
N TYR A 62 8.23 6.18 -5.97
CA TYR A 62 8.62 5.16 -6.95
C TYR A 62 7.44 4.76 -7.83
N LEU A 63 6.28 4.46 -7.24
CA LEU A 63 5.07 4.10 -7.99
C LEU A 63 4.63 5.23 -8.92
N ARG A 64 4.61 6.47 -8.42
CA ARG A 64 4.27 7.64 -9.24
C ARG A 64 5.16 7.76 -10.46
N GLU A 65 6.48 7.70 -10.28
CA GLU A 65 7.42 7.85 -11.39
C GLU A 65 7.36 6.69 -12.38
N THR A 66 7.18 5.47 -11.86
CA THR A 66 7.01 4.28 -12.71
C THR A 66 5.74 4.39 -13.56
N LEU A 67 4.65 4.88 -12.99
CA LEU A 67 3.40 5.12 -13.70
C LEU A 67 3.51 6.27 -14.70
N GLU A 68 4.18 7.37 -14.34
CA GLU A 68 4.45 8.49 -15.26
C GLU A 68 5.30 8.05 -16.46
N THR A 69 6.26 7.15 -16.26
CA THR A 69 7.11 6.60 -17.33
C THR A 69 6.33 5.67 -18.28
N LEU A 70 5.29 4.97 -17.79
CA LEU A 70 4.44 4.09 -18.59
C LEU A 70 3.28 4.80 -19.28
N ALA A 71 2.98 6.05 -18.89
CA ALA A 71 1.89 6.85 -19.47
C ALA A 71 2.32 7.65 -20.71
N TYR A 72 3.56 7.45 -21.19
CA TYR A 72 4.13 8.05 -22.40
C TYR A 72 4.14 7.05 -23.55
#